data_AF-A0A7N4P470-F1
#
_entry.id   AF-A0A7N4P470-F1
#
_cell.length_a   1.000
_cell.length_b   1.000
_cell.length_c   1.000
_cell.angle_alpha   90.00
_cell.angle_beta   90.00
_cell.angle_gamma   90.00
#
_symmetry.space_group_name_H-M   'P 1'
#
loop_
_entity.id
_entity.type
_entity.pdbx_description
1 polymer ?
#
loop_
_entity_poly.entity_id
_entity_poly.type
_entity_poly.pdbx_seq_one_letter_code
_entity_poly.pdbx_strand_id
1 'polypeptide(L)'
;MVQGKQKFQARRPAKKRSAATAPSTCRGLRKGERVIAPKKARAVQQRKLKKDLEGGIRKKIEHDAVMKANNSLPKKLALLKSPEKGTKKKEGGGKH
;
A
#
# COMPACT_ATOMS: atom_id res chain seq x y z
N MET A 1 62.36 -18.57 -28.60
CA MET A 1 61.50 -18.30 -27.43
C MET A 1 60.06 -18.61 -27.82
N VAL A 2 59.41 -19.59 -27.18
CA VAL A 2 58.09 -20.09 -27.61
C VAL A 2 56.96 -19.31 -26.93
N GLN A 3 56.04 -18.79 -27.74
CA GLN A 3 54.86 -18.03 -27.32
C GLN A 3 53.82 -18.95 -26.66
N GLY A 4 53.18 -18.46 -25.60
CA GLY A 4 52.41 -19.24 -24.64
C GLY A 4 51.13 -19.88 -25.18
N LYS A 5 50.82 -21.09 -24.68
CA LYS A 5 49.53 -21.75 -24.90
C LYS A 5 48.48 -21.11 -24.00
N GLN A 6 47.57 -20.31 -24.57
CA GLN A 6 46.37 -19.86 -23.86
C GLN A 6 45.47 -21.07 -23.59
N LYS A 7 45.58 -21.65 -22.39
CA LYS A 7 44.64 -22.66 -21.90
C LYS A 7 43.67 -21.98 -20.94
N PHE A 8 42.43 -21.85 -21.39
CA PHE A 8 41.20 -22.18 -20.66
C PHE A 8 40.04 -21.35 -21.23
N GLN A 9 39.36 -21.87 -22.25
CA GLN A 9 38.01 -21.40 -22.54
C GLN A 9 37.06 -22.07 -21.55
N ALA A 10 36.48 -21.28 -20.64
CA ALA A 10 35.47 -21.78 -19.71
C ALA A 10 34.21 -22.23 -20.49
N ARG A 11 33.84 -23.50 -20.34
CA ARG A 11 32.58 -24.02 -20.89
C ARG A 11 31.40 -23.36 -20.19
N ARG A 12 30.65 -22.53 -20.90
CA ARG A 12 29.39 -21.95 -20.39
C ARG A 12 28.31 -23.04 -20.38
N PRO A 13 27.60 -23.27 -19.27
CA PRO A 13 26.52 -24.25 -19.23
C PRO A 13 25.33 -23.79 -20.08
N ALA A 14 24.79 -24.72 -20.86
CA ALA A 14 23.78 -24.49 -21.86
C ALA A 14 22.46 -23.95 -21.29
N LYS A 15 21.94 -22.95 -22.00
CA LYS A 15 20.63 -22.30 -21.86
C LYS A 15 19.49 -23.33 -21.91
N LYS A 16 18.75 -23.52 -20.82
CA LYS A 16 17.40 -24.11 -20.86
C LYS A 16 16.37 -22.99 -20.88
N ARG A 17 15.55 -23.00 -21.93
CA ARG A 17 14.44 -22.10 -22.18
C ARG A 17 13.18 -22.77 -21.61
N SER A 18 12.51 -22.15 -20.65
CA SER A 18 11.10 -22.39 -20.35
C SER A 18 10.43 -21.07 -20.01
N ALA A 19 9.43 -20.70 -20.82
CA ALA A 19 8.61 -19.53 -20.63
C ALA A 19 7.56 -19.78 -19.53
N ALA A 20 7.42 -18.85 -18.60
CA ALA A 20 6.16 -18.48 -17.94
C ALA A 20 6.45 -17.37 -16.92
N THR A 21 5.87 -16.18 -17.14
CA THR A 21 5.63 -15.10 -16.15
C THR A 21 6.78 -14.82 -15.18
N ALA A 22 7.80 -14.10 -15.63
CA ALA A 22 8.76 -13.48 -14.71
C ALA A 22 8.06 -12.31 -13.99
N PRO A 23 7.88 -12.32 -12.65
CA PRO A 23 7.62 -11.07 -11.95
C PRO A 23 8.84 -10.17 -12.18
N SER A 24 8.61 -8.88 -12.36
CA SER A 24 9.59 -7.83 -12.68
C SER A 24 10.64 -7.57 -11.58
N THR A 25 10.99 -8.57 -10.77
CA THR A 25 12.01 -8.51 -9.72
C THR A 25 13.39 -8.95 -10.19
N CYS A 26 13.59 -9.27 -11.47
CA CYS A 26 14.89 -9.66 -12.03
C CYS A 26 15.92 -8.50 -12.14
N ARG A 27 15.74 -7.38 -11.41
CA ARG A 27 16.89 -6.52 -11.13
C ARG A 27 17.67 -7.21 -10.03
N GLY A 28 18.75 -7.88 -10.43
CA GLY A 28 19.69 -8.48 -9.47
C GLY A 28 20.01 -7.48 -8.36
N LEU A 29 20.12 -8.03 -7.14
CA LEU A 29 20.27 -7.28 -5.91
C LEU A 29 21.41 -6.28 -6.05
N ARG A 30 21.12 -4.99 -5.86
CA ARG A 30 22.14 -3.94 -5.97
C ARG A 30 23.15 -4.12 -4.84
N LYS A 31 24.40 -3.71 -5.05
CA LYS A 31 25.44 -3.74 -4.01
C LYS A 31 24.92 -2.97 -2.78
N GLY A 32 24.80 -3.66 -1.64
CA GLY A 32 24.24 -3.11 -0.41
C GLY A 32 22.77 -3.46 -0.10
N GLU A 33 22.06 -4.17 -0.98
CA GLU A 33 20.70 -4.62 -0.71
C GLU A 33 20.68 -5.80 0.26
N ARG A 34 19.96 -5.64 1.37
CA ARG A 34 19.70 -6.71 2.33
C ARG A 34 18.64 -7.66 1.78
N VAL A 35 19.09 -8.82 1.34
CA VAL A 35 18.21 -9.92 0.89
C VAL A 35 17.51 -10.52 2.10
N ILE A 36 16.19 -10.41 2.15
CA ILE A 36 15.41 -11.12 3.15
C ILE A 36 15.28 -12.58 2.71
N ALA A 37 15.75 -13.50 3.55
CA ALA A 37 15.57 -14.93 3.29
C ALA A 37 14.08 -15.26 3.07
N PRO A 38 13.70 -16.17 2.15
CA PRO A 38 12.30 -16.44 1.80
C PRO A 38 11.39 -16.73 3.01
N LYS A 39 11.92 -17.39 4.05
CA LYS A 39 11.20 -17.64 5.31
C LYS A 39 10.88 -16.37 6.09
N LYS A 40 11.82 -15.40 6.12
CA LYS A 40 11.63 -14.10 6.78
C LYS A 40 10.76 -13.15 5.94
N ALA A 41 10.76 -13.31 4.61
CA ALA A 41 9.88 -12.55 3.73
C ALA A 41 8.39 -12.86 4.01
N ARG A 42 8.05 -14.13 4.24
CA ARG A 42 6.69 -14.54 4.65
C ARG A 42 6.28 -13.90 5.98
N ALA A 43 7.16 -13.92 6.98
CA ALA A 43 6.89 -13.29 8.27
C ALA A 43 6.69 -11.76 8.16
N VAL A 44 7.46 -11.09 7.30
CA VAL A 44 7.30 -9.64 7.04
C VAL A 44 5.97 -9.35 6.34
N GLN A 45 5.58 -10.16 5.35
CA GLN A 45 4.28 -10.02 4.67
C GLN A 45 3.13 -10.21 5.65
N GLN A 46 3.16 -11.27 6.47
CA GLN A 46 2.14 -11.51 7.50
C GLN A 46 2.05 -10.36 8.51
N ARG A 47 3.17 -9.80 8.94
CA ARG A 47 3.17 -8.64 9.85
C ARG A 47 2.54 -7.40 9.21
N LYS A 48 2.77 -7.15 7.93
CA LYS A 48 2.14 -6.05 7.20
C LYS A 48 0.63 -6.26 7.11
N LEU A 49 0.22 -7.44 6.61
CA LEU A 49 -1.18 -7.81 6.52
C LEU A 49 -1.91 -7.69 7.87
N LYS A 50 -1.30 -8.17 8.96
CA LYS A 50 -1.86 -8.06 10.30
C LYS A 50 -2.10 -6.61 10.72
N LYS A 51 -1.11 -5.74 10.53
CA LYS A 51 -1.22 -4.30 10.88
C LYS A 51 -2.29 -3.59 10.05
N ASP A 52 -2.34 -3.86 8.75
CA ASP A 52 -3.28 -3.21 7.84
C ASP A 52 -4.73 -3.62 8.17
N LEU A 53 -4.95 -4.91 8.48
CA LEU A 53 -6.25 -5.43 8.89
C LEU A 53 -6.67 -4.89 10.27
N GLU A 54 -5.77 -4.88 11.26
CA GLU A 54 -6.07 -4.32 12.59
C GLU A 54 -6.50 -2.85 12.50
N GLY A 55 -5.78 -2.03 11.74
CA GLY A 55 -6.13 -0.63 11.51
C GLY A 55 -7.46 -0.47 10.79
N GLY A 56 -7.73 -1.30 9.77
CA GLY A 56 -8.99 -1.29 9.03
C GLY A 56 -10.20 -1.68 9.88
N ILE A 57 -10.06 -2.71 10.72
CA ILE A 57 -11.13 -3.18 11.62
C ILE A 57 -11.46 -2.10 12.65
N ARG A 58 -10.45 -1.49 13.29
CA ARG A 58 -10.67 -0.40 14.27
C ARG A 58 -11.44 0.76 13.64
N LYS A 59 -11.01 1.22 12.45
CA LYS A 59 -11.69 2.30 11.71
C LYS A 59 -13.15 1.98 11.39
N LYS A 60 -13.44 0.73 10.99
CA LYS A 60 -14.83 0.29 10.71
C LYS A 60 -15.68 0.29 11.97
N ILE A 61 -15.17 -0.27 13.06
CA ILE A 61 -15.88 -0.30 14.35
C ILE A 61 -16.14 1.12 14.85
N GLU A 62 -15.14 2.00 14.82
CA GLU A 62 -15.27 3.40 15.21
C GLU A 62 -16.34 4.12 14.38
N HIS A 63 -16.27 3.98 13.06
CA HIS A 63 -17.26 4.57 12.15
C HIS A 63 -18.67 4.06 12.44
N ASP A 64 -18.85 2.75 12.57
CA ASP A 64 -20.16 2.14 12.76
C ASP A 64 -20.74 2.50 14.14
N ALA A 65 -19.90 2.58 15.18
CA ALA A 65 -20.30 3.07 16.50
C ALA A 65 -20.75 4.53 16.44
N VAL A 66 -19.99 5.40 15.76
CA VAL A 66 -20.34 6.82 15.57
C VAL A 66 -21.65 6.96 14.79
N MET A 67 -21.82 6.22 13.69
CA MET A 67 -23.04 6.25 12.89
C MET A 67 -24.25 5.73 13.66
N LYS A 68 -24.09 4.66 14.44
CA LYS A 68 -25.14 4.14 15.30
C LYS A 68 -25.54 5.16 16.36
N ALA A 69 -24.59 5.83 17.00
CA ALA A 69 -24.87 6.90 17.96
C ALA A 69 -25.60 8.08 17.31
N ASN A 70 -25.12 8.55 16.15
CA ASN A 70 -25.73 9.65 15.40
C ASN A 70 -27.16 9.34 14.94
N ASN A 71 -27.42 8.09 14.53
CA ASN A 71 -28.75 7.65 14.12
C ASN A 71 -29.67 7.32 15.31
N SER A 72 -29.12 7.00 16.48
CA SER A 72 -29.90 6.78 17.71
C SER A 72 -30.37 8.08 18.36
N LEU A 73 -29.70 9.20 18.07
CA LEU A 73 -30.19 10.52 18.46
C LEU A 73 -31.47 10.84 17.66
N PRO A 74 -32.54 11.31 18.33
CA PRO A 74 -33.75 11.72 17.63
C PRO A 74 -33.41 12.74 16.54
N LYS A 75 -33.88 12.52 15.30
CA LYS A 75 -33.65 13.40 14.13
C LYS A 75 -33.98 14.88 14.41
N LYS A 76 -34.84 15.16 15.39
CA LYS A 76 -35.18 16.52 15.85
C LYS A 76 -34.03 17.26 16.54
N LEU A 77 -33.08 16.54 17.16
CA LEU A 77 -31.89 17.10 17.82
C LEU A 77 -30.68 17.18 16.88
N ALA A 78 -30.68 16.43 15.77
CA ALA A 78 -29.60 16.42 14.77
C ALA A 78 -29.55 17.70 13.90
N LEU A 79 -30.56 18.56 13.99
CA LEU A 79 -30.72 19.77 13.18
C LEU A 79 -29.85 20.95 13.64
N LEU A 80 -29.23 20.88 14.82
CA LEU A 80 -28.35 21.96 15.32
C LEU A 80 -26.89 21.73 14.88
N LYS A 81 -26.64 21.75 13.57
CA LYS A 81 -25.31 22.12 13.07
C LYS A 81 -25.29 23.63 12.99
N SER A 82 -24.57 24.25 13.91
CA SER A 82 -24.32 25.69 13.90
C SER A 82 -23.75 26.09 12.53
N PRO A 83 -24.27 27.14 11.86
CA PRO A 83 -23.61 27.67 10.68
C PRO A 83 -22.21 28.14 11.10
N GLU A 84 -21.19 27.68 10.39
CA GLU A 84 -19.85 28.23 10.49
C GLU A 84 -19.97 29.75 10.26
N LYS A 85 -19.75 30.54 11.32
CA LYS A 85 -19.72 31.99 11.23
C LYS A 85 -18.48 32.38 10.41
N GLY A 86 -18.65 32.44 9.11
CA GLY A 86 -17.71 32.97 8.14
C GLY A 86 -18.43 33.93 7.20
N THR A 87 -18.36 35.20 7.53
CA THR A 87 -18.55 36.38 6.65
C THR A 87 -19.96 36.74 6.17
N LYS A 88 -20.37 37.96 6.57
CA LYS A 88 -21.50 38.71 6.03
C LYS A 88 -21.24 39.13 4.57
N LYS A 89 -22.38 39.30 3.86
CA LYS A 89 -22.67 40.25 2.77
C LYS A 89 -22.25 39.86 1.35
N LYS A 90 -23.25 39.53 0.51
CA LYS A 90 -23.67 40.19 -0.75
C LYS A 90 -25.00 39.54 -1.19
N GLU A 91 -26.12 40.26 -1.11
CA GLU A 91 -26.76 41.07 -2.18
C GLU A 91 -27.53 40.25 -3.23
N GLY A 92 -28.79 40.68 -3.46
CA GLY A 92 -29.69 40.27 -4.57
C GLY A 92 -30.59 39.09 -4.20
N GLY A 93 -31.92 39.15 -4.16
CA GLY A 93 -32.85 39.98 -4.91
C GLY A 93 -33.80 39.02 -5.66
N GLY A 94 -35.12 39.20 -5.52
CA GLY A 94 -36.10 38.55 -6.39
C GLY A 94 -37.22 37.81 -5.65
N LYS A 95 -38.39 38.44 -5.67
CA LYS A 95 -39.71 37.84 -5.42
C LYS A 95 -39.95 36.70 -6.41
N HIS A 96 -40.61 35.63 -5.98
CA HIS A 96 -41.82 35.00 -6.54
C HIS A 96 -42.04 33.64 -5.86
#